data_AF-A0A6A3W6W1-F1
#
_entry.id   AF-A0A6A3W6W1-F1
#
_cell.length_a   1.000
_cell.length_b   1.000
_cell.length_c   1.000
_cell.angle_alpha   90.00
_cell.angle_beta   90.00
_cell.angle_gamma   90.00
#
_symmetry.space_group_name_H-M   'P 1'
#
loop_
_entity.id
_entity.type
_entity.pdbx_description
1 polymer ?
#
loop_
_entity_poly.entity_id
_entity_poly.type
_entity_poly.pdbx_seq_one_letter_code
_entity_poly.pdbx_strand_id
1 'polypeptide(L)'
;MSMRDYVQKTRHLASCIVTKPIAMASQDHVFVFGMREGMTRYCLTRAKPATLEEAFALALREDYVVTSSYARQMPAEVPSSGPELMEIDAVSAPTVAVLGARTRWS
;
A
#
# COMPACT_ATOMS: atom_id res chain seq x y z
N MET A 1 9.02 15.40 5.76
CA MET A 1 7.92 16.37 5.97
C MET A 1 6.63 15.69 5.55
N SER A 2 5.55 15.77 6.34
CA SER A 2 4.28 15.11 5.96
C SER A 2 3.57 15.90 4.85
N MET A 3 2.65 15.26 4.13
CA MET A 3 1.86 15.94 3.10
C MET A 3 1.05 17.11 3.67
N ARG A 4 0.53 16.94 4.89
CA ARG A 4 -0.24 17.97 5.61
C ARG A 4 0.63 19.19 5.93
N ASP A 5 1.84 18.98 6.44
CA ASP A 5 2.78 20.07 6.72
C ASP A 5 3.15 20.81 5.43
N TYR A 6 3.29 20.07 4.33
CA TYR A 6 3.62 20.64 3.02
C TYR A 6 2.50 21.53 2.51
N VAL A 7 1.27 21.05 2.50
CA VAL A 7 0.09 21.82 2.11
C VAL A 7 -0.07 23.06 3.00
N GLN A 8 0.10 22.93 4.32
CA GLN A 8 -0.01 24.06 5.25
C GLN A 8 1.06 25.13 5.01
N LYS A 9 2.33 24.73 4.82
CA LYS A 9 3.40 25.69 4.50
C LYS A 9 3.17 26.37 3.16
N THR A 10 2.71 25.64 2.14
CA THR A 10 2.40 26.24 0.84
C THR A 10 1.22 27.20 0.93
N ARG A 11 0.16 26.85 1.68
CA ARG A 11 -0.98 27.76 1.90
C ARG A 11 -0.55 29.02 2.65
N HIS A 12 0.32 28.88 3.64
CA HIS A 12 0.89 30.03 4.35
C HIS A 12 1.70 30.92 3.40
N LEU A 13 2.58 30.33 2.59
CA LEU A 13 3.35 31.06 1.59
C LEU A 13 2.46 31.77 0.57
N ALA A 14 1.42 31.09 0.06
CA ALA A 14 0.41 31.65 -0.83
C ALA A 14 -0.28 32.88 -0.23
N SER A 15 -0.62 32.80 1.06
CA SER A 15 -1.24 33.89 1.82
C SER A 15 -0.26 35.04 2.12
N CYS A 16 1.03 34.78 2.21
CA CYS A 16 2.05 35.81 2.44
C CYS A 16 2.44 36.61 1.18
N ILE A 17 2.13 36.13 -0.04
CA ILE A 17 2.51 36.76 -1.32
C ILE A 17 1.56 37.94 -1.71
N VAL A 18 0.74 38.44 -0.77
CA VAL A 18 -0.27 39.51 -0.94
C VAL A 18 0.21 40.78 -1.67
N THR A 19 1.52 41.04 -1.78
CA THR A 19 2.05 42.23 -2.46
C THR A 19 2.25 42.08 -3.97
N LYS A 20 2.46 40.87 -4.51
CA LYS A 20 2.55 40.59 -5.97
C LYS A 20 2.15 39.13 -6.25
N PRO A 21 0.90 38.85 -6.63
CA PRO A 21 0.47 37.47 -6.87
C PRO A 21 1.27 36.88 -8.05
N ILE A 22 1.94 35.75 -7.80
CA ILE A 22 2.32 34.82 -8.85
C ILE A 22 1.02 34.43 -9.55
N ALA A 23 0.98 34.50 -10.89
CA ALA A 23 -0.23 34.19 -11.65
C ALA A 23 -0.84 32.87 -11.15
N MET A 24 -2.16 32.83 -10.93
CA MET A 24 -2.82 31.67 -10.31
C MET A 24 -2.56 30.36 -11.08
N ALA A 25 -2.36 30.44 -12.40
CA ALA A 25 -2.01 29.33 -13.29
C ALA A 25 -0.54 28.87 -13.21
N SER A 26 0.29 29.57 -12.45
CA SER A 26 1.69 29.20 -12.21
C SER A 26 1.89 28.65 -10.80
N GLN A 27 0.98 28.94 -9.88
CA GLN A 27 1.10 28.58 -8.47
C GLN A 27 0.85 27.09 -8.22
N ASP A 28 -0.14 26.53 -8.91
CA ASP A 28 -0.46 25.09 -8.96
C ASP A 28 0.68 24.28 -9.60
N HIS A 29 1.26 24.78 -10.70
CA HIS A 29 2.42 24.16 -11.34
C HIS A 29 3.65 24.13 -10.44
N VAL A 30 3.95 25.24 -9.76
CA VAL A 30 5.05 25.32 -8.79
C VAL A 30 4.80 24.42 -7.58
N PHE A 31 3.55 24.31 -7.13
CA PHE A 31 3.16 23.39 -6.07
C PHE A 31 3.41 21.93 -6.46
N VAL A 32 2.91 21.47 -7.62
CA VAL A 32 3.12 20.08 -8.07
C VAL A 32 4.60 19.79 -8.32
N PHE A 33 5.35 20.75 -8.86
CA PHE A 33 6.79 20.61 -9.09
C PHE A 33 7.59 20.51 -7.78
N GLY A 34 7.19 21.26 -6.75
CA GLY A 34 7.85 21.26 -5.44
C GLY A 34 7.54 20.05 -4.56
N MET A 35 6.54 19.24 -4.89
CA MET A 35 6.20 18.02 -4.15
C MET A 35 7.27 16.95 -4.31
N ARG A 36 7.41 16.00 -3.37
CA ARG A 36 8.29 14.82 -3.53
C ARG A 36 7.77 13.88 -4.63
N GLU A 37 8.67 13.24 -5.37
CA GLU A 37 8.35 12.22 -6.38
C GLU A 37 7.56 11.07 -5.75
N GLY A 38 6.49 10.61 -6.42
CA GLY A 38 5.67 9.51 -5.94
C GLY A 38 4.25 9.53 -6.48
N MET A 39 3.42 8.63 -5.97
CA MET A 39 2.04 8.41 -6.43
C MET A 39 1.22 9.70 -6.39
N THR A 40 1.34 10.49 -5.31
CA THR A 40 0.63 11.76 -5.15
C THR A 40 0.99 12.77 -6.25
N ARG A 41 2.28 12.93 -6.59
CA ARG A 41 2.74 13.85 -7.65
C ARG A 41 2.26 13.39 -9.03
N TYR A 42 2.29 12.07 -9.28
CA TYR A 42 1.77 11.48 -10.51
C TYR A 42 0.27 11.72 -10.69
N CYS A 43 -0.53 11.48 -9.64
CA CYS A 43 -1.98 11.71 -9.67
C CYS A 43 -2.32 13.18 -9.97
N LEU A 44 -1.61 14.13 -9.37
CA LEU A 44 -1.81 15.57 -9.58
C LEU A 44 -1.47 16.01 -11.01
N THR A 45 -0.36 15.52 -11.56
CA THR A 45 0.07 15.85 -12.92
C THR A 45 -0.94 15.36 -13.97
N ARG A 46 -1.57 14.21 -13.72
CA ARG A 46 -2.63 13.67 -14.58
C ARG A 46 -3.95 14.42 -14.41
N ALA A 47 -4.31 14.79 -13.17
CA ALA A 47 -5.56 15.46 -12.87
C ALA A 47 -5.61 16.91 -13.38
N LYS A 48 -4.45 17.57 -13.55
CA LYS A 48 -4.34 18.98 -13.98
C LYS A 48 -5.28 19.90 -13.17
N PRO A 49 -5.04 20.05 -11.86
CA PRO A 49 -5.86 20.91 -11.02
C PRO A 49 -5.92 22.33 -11.59
N ALA A 50 -7.12 22.93 -11.64
CA ALA A 50 -7.31 24.28 -12.19
C ALA A 50 -6.99 25.36 -11.15
N THR A 51 -6.94 25.00 -9.87
CA THR A 51 -6.64 25.91 -8.76
C THR A 51 -5.70 25.27 -7.75
N LEU A 52 -5.00 26.12 -6.98
CA LEU A 52 -4.13 25.66 -5.89
C LEU A 52 -4.90 24.87 -4.81
N GLU A 53 -6.13 25.28 -4.50
CA GLU A 53 -6.97 24.61 -3.52
C GLU A 53 -7.43 23.23 -3.99
N GLU A 54 -7.75 23.08 -5.28
CA GLU A 54 -7.95 21.75 -5.87
C GLU A 54 -6.69 20.89 -5.76
N ALA A 55 -5.52 21.45 -6.03
CA ALA A 55 -4.26 20.74 -5.89
C ALA A 55 -4.02 20.29 -4.42
N PHE A 56 -4.35 21.12 -3.43
CA PHE A 56 -4.29 20.74 -2.02
C PHE A 56 -5.25 19.61 -1.67
N ALA A 57 -6.50 19.69 -2.10
CA ALA A 57 -7.51 18.67 -1.84
C ALA A 57 -7.12 17.31 -2.46
N LEU A 58 -6.64 17.34 -3.71
CA LEU A 58 -6.11 16.17 -4.40
C LEU A 58 -4.91 15.58 -3.66
N ALA A 59 -3.92 16.40 -3.30
CA ALA A 59 -2.72 15.94 -2.59
C ALA A 59 -3.06 15.20 -1.28
N LEU A 60 -3.96 15.77 -0.47
CA LEU A 60 -4.40 15.18 0.80
C LEU A 60 -5.20 13.89 0.61
N ARG A 61 -6.07 13.85 -0.41
CA ARG A 61 -6.87 12.65 -0.69
C ARG A 61 -5.98 11.48 -1.10
N GLU A 62 -5.04 11.70 -2.01
CA GLU A 62 -4.15 10.63 -2.48
C GLU A 62 -3.21 10.16 -1.35
N ASP A 63 -2.67 11.07 -0.54
CA ASP A 63 -1.86 10.72 0.63
C ASP A 63 -2.65 9.88 1.65
N TYR A 64 -3.94 10.20 1.85
CA TYR A 64 -4.84 9.40 2.67
C TYR A 64 -5.13 8.02 2.05
N VAL A 65 -5.40 7.95 0.75
CA VAL A 65 -5.65 6.67 0.05
C VAL A 65 -4.43 5.76 0.16
N VAL A 66 -3.23 6.30 -0.07
CA VAL A 66 -1.97 5.57 0.06
C VAL A 66 -1.80 5.10 1.50
N THR A 67 -1.89 5.99 2.49
CA THR A 67 -1.68 5.65 3.91
C THR A 67 -2.72 4.65 4.42
N SER A 68 -3.99 4.82 4.07
CA SER A 68 -5.08 3.92 4.46
C SER A 68 -4.97 2.55 3.80
N SER A 69 -4.46 2.47 2.57
CA SER A 69 -4.23 1.19 1.89
C SER A 69 -3.20 0.33 2.64
N TYR A 70 -2.10 0.93 3.10
CA TYR A 70 -1.12 0.23 3.92
C TYR A 70 -1.67 -0.15 5.29
N ALA A 71 -2.45 0.73 5.93
CA ALA A 71 -3.07 0.43 7.21
C ALA A 71 -4.08 -0.72 7.13
N ARG A 72 -4.79 -0.86 6.00
CA ARG A 72 -5.76 -1.93 5.76
C ARG A 72 -5.11 -3.24 5.29
N GLN A 73 -3.92 -3.17 4.71
CA GLN A 73 -3.13 -4.34 4.32
C GLN A 73 -2.47 -5.06 5.49
N MET A 74 -2.27 -4.38 6.62
CA MET A 74 -1.93 -5.05 7.87
C MET A 74 -3.22 -5.70 8.41
N PRO A 75 -3.35 -7.05 8.42
CA PRO A 75 -4.40 -7.66 9.21
C PRO A 75 -4.15 -7.20 10.65
N ALA A 76 -5.17 -6.69 11.33
CA ALA A 76 -5.16 -6.76 12.79
C ALA A 76 -4.79 -8.22 13.12
N GLU A 77 -3.75 -8.44 13.91
CA GLU A 77 -3.36 -9.78 14.33
C GLU A 77 -4.58 -10.42 15.01
N VAL A 78 -5.38 -11.11 14.21
CA VAL A 78 -6.41 -12.03 14.67
C VAL A 78 -5.61 -13.05 15.46
N PRO A 79 -5.91 -13.30 16.75
CA PRO A 79 -5.31 -14.43 17.44
C PRO A 79 -5.59 -15.65 16.59
N SER A 80 -4.53 -16.20 15.99
CA SER A 80 -4.57 -17.35 15.12
C SER A 80 -4.99 -18.55 15.95
N SER A 81 -6.30 -18.70 16.19
CA SER A 81 -6.87 -20.01 16.43
C SER A 81 -6.93 -20.68 15.07
N GLY A 82 -5.78 -21.21 14.64
CA GLY A 82 -5.72 -22.09 13.48
C GLY A 82 -6.67 -23.28 13.66
N PRO A 83 -7.08 -23.95 12.58
CA PRO A 83 -7.91 -25.15 12.71
C PRO A 83 -7.14 -26.17 13.56
N GLU A 84 -7.82 -26.74 14.56
CA GLU A 84 -7.28 -27.82 15.40
C GLU A 84 -6.72 -28.92 14.49
N LEU A 85 -5.45 -29.30 14.72
CA LEU A 85 -4.77 -30.31 13.92
C LEU A 85 -5.50 -31.63 14.11
N MET A 86 -6.10 -32.14 13.03
CA MET A 86 -6.76 -33.45 13.06
C MET A 86 -5.69 -34.53 13.09
N GLU A 87 -5.56 -35.25 14.21
CA GLU A 87 -4.64 -36.37 14.31
C GLU A 87 -5.02 -37.45 13.29
N ILE A 88 -4.05 -37.82 12.45
CA ILE A 88 -4.21 -38.84 11.42
C ILE A 88 -3.62 -40.14 11.99
N ASP A 89 -4.48 -41.07 12.38
CA ASP A 89 -4.03 -42.40 12.84
C ASP A 89 -3.38 -43.18 11.70
N ALA A 90 -2.14 -43.64 11.93
CA ALA A 90 -1.43 -44.49 10.99
C ALA A 90 -2.08 -45.88 10.95
N VAL A 91 -2.71 -46.24 9.84
CA VAL A 91 -3.16 -47.61 9.61
C VAL A 91 -1.94 -48.51 9.40
N SER A 92 -1.71 -49.43 10.35
CA SER A 92 -0.70 -50.48 10.24
C SER A 92 -1.13 -51.48 9.16
N ALA A 93 -0.37 -51.54 8.06
CA ALA A 93 -0.58 -52.53 7.03
C ALA A 93 -0.13 -53.91 7.53
N PRO A 94 -0.93 -54.98 7.35
CA PRO A 94 -0.49 -56.32 7.73
C PRO A 94 0.64 -56.80 6.83
N THR A 95 1.74 -57.22 7.45
CA THR A 95 2.90 -57.85 6.82
C THR A 95 2.46 -59.06 6.00
N VAL A 96 2.58 -58.99 4.67
CA VAL A 96 2.44 -60.15 3.80
C VAL A 96 3.72 -60.98 3.91
N ALA A 97 3.63 -62.11 4.61
CA ALA A 97 4.71 -63.11 4.62
C ALA A 97 4.82 -63.77 3.25
N VAL A 98 5.89 -63.45 2.52
CA VAL A 98 6.26 -64.14 1.27
C VAL A 98 6.80 -65.52 1.65
N LEU A 99 6.00 -66.57 1.40
CA LEU A 99 6.43 -67.96 1.56
C LEU A 99 7.38 -68.31 0.40
N GLY A 100 8.69 -68.31 0.68
CA GLY A 100 9.71 -68.73 -0.28
C GLY A 100 9.66 -70.25 -0.51
N ALA A 101 9.18 -70.67 -1.68
CA ALA A 101 9.34 -72.05 -2.16
C ALA A 101 10.66 -72.17 -2.94
N ARG A 102 11.57 -73.02 -2.44
CA ARG A 102 12.91 -73.28 -3.00
C ARG A 102 13.04 -74.76 -3.34
N THR A 103 13.01 -75.13 -4.61
CA THR A 103 13.46 -76.45 -5.11
C THR A 103 14.14 -76.23 -6.48
N ARG A 104 15.46 -75.98 -6.50
CA ARG A 104 16.56 -76.94 -6.70
C ARG A 104 16.34 -77.86 -7.91
N TRP A 105 17.02 -77.54 -9.01
CA TRP A 105 17.22 -78.42 -10.16
C TRP A 105 18.63 -79.03 -10.05
N SER A 106 18.76 -80.32 -10.32
CA SER A 106 20.00 -81.00 -10.68
C SER A 106 19.69 -82.04 -11.75
#